data_AF-X1RVN8-F1
#
_entry.id   AF-X1RVN8-F1
#
_cell.length_a   1.000
_cell.length_b   1.000
_cell.length_c   1.000
_cell.angle_alpha   90.00
_cell.angle_beta   90.00
_cell.angle_gamma   90.00
#
_symmetry.space_group_name_H-M   'P 1'
#
loop_
_entity.id
_entity.type
_entity.pdbx_description
1 polymer ?
#
loop_
_entity_poly.entity_id
_entity_poly.type
_entity_poly.pdbx_seq_one_letter_code
_entity_poly.pdbx_strand_id
1 'polypeptide(L)'
;ELDRLVAEEVMGEPMPEFAPEGALGLQLAGSPVKSPKGNWLCLCRYDEGDIPRWRSVPFSTDISAAWRVLEKLKRDWGCIDLIWDAGAWDISLENYDSHRKFYLGKESGATYEELPEAICRAALITRRAKIKELEGG
;
A
#
# COMPACT_ATOMS: atom_id res chain seq x y z
N GLU A 1 -7.41 1.82 -7.32
CA GLU A 1 -6.30 2.70 -7.71
C GLU A 1 -5.29 2.89 -6.58
N LEU A 2 -5.71 3.29 -5.37
CA LEU A 2 -4.81 3.45 -4.22
C LEU A 2 -3.92 2.22 -3.96
N ASP A 3 -4.51 1.02 -3.87
CA ASP A 3 -3.78 -0.23 -3.63
C ASP A 3 -2.72 -0.55 -4.69
N ARG A 4 -3.03 -0.23 -5.95
CA ARG A 4 -2.12 -0.41 -7.09
C ARG A 4 -0.89 0.48 -6.91
N LEU A 5 -1.10 1.76 -6.61
CA LEU A 5 -0.03 2.72 -6.35
C LEU A 5 0.80 2.33 -5.13
N VAL A 6 0.18 1.83 -4.06
CA VAL A 6 0.90 1.31 -2.88
C VAL A 6 1.78 0.12 -3.26
N ALA A 7 1.27 -0.85 -4.02
CA ALA A 7 2.05 -2.00 -4.47
C ALA A 7 3.29 -1.57 -5.28
N GLU A 8 3.10 -0.66 -6.24
CA GLU A 8 4.14 -0.22 -7.16
C GLU A 8 5.15 0.73 -6.50
N GLU A 9 4.69 1.83 -5.92
CA GLU A 9 5.55 2.94 -5.49
C GLU A 9 6.10 2.75 -4.08
N VAL A 10 5.28 2.22 -3.16
CA VAL A 10 5.62 2.05 -1.75
C VAL A 10 6.26 0.68 -1.54
N MET A 11 5.57 -0.39 -1.90
CA MET A 11 6.09 -1.75 -1.73
C MET A 11 7.15 -2.12 -2.78
N GLY A 12 7.27 -1.33 -3.85
CA GLY A 12 8.33 -1.48 -4.85
C GLY A 12 8.18 -2.76 -5.65
N GLU A 13 6.95 -3.18 -5.94
CA GLU A 13 6.66 -4.34 -6.79
C GLU A 13 5.80 -3.91 -7.98
N PRO A 14 6.37 -3.81 -9.20
CA PRO A 14 5.57 -3.54 -10.39
C PRO A 14 4.56 -4.66 -10.62
N MET A 15 3.44 -4.34 -11.25
CA MET A 15 2.46 -5.34 -11.66
C MET A 15 3.14 -6.35 -12.61
N PRO A 16 3.00 -7.67 -12.37
CA PRO A 16 3.56 -8.64 -13.30
C PRO A 16 2.87 -8.58 -14.67
N GLU A 17 3.64 -8.72 -15.74
CA GLU A 17 3.15 -8.60 -17.13
C GLU A 17 2.62 -9.93 -17.70
N PHE A 18 2.93 -11.06 -17.07
CA PHE A 18 2.55 -12.38 -17.55
C PHE A 18 1.26 -12.88 -16.90
N ALA A 19 0.45 -13.66 -17.61
CA ALA A 19 -0.66 -14.40 -17.01
C ALA A 19 -0.16 -15.80 -16.58
N PRO A 20 -0.26 -16.19 -15.29
CA PRO A 20 0.12 -17.53 -14.85
C PRO A 20 -0.77 -18.60 -15.48
N GLU A 21 -0.15 -19.65 -16.02
CA GLU A 21 -0.88 -20.83 -16.46
C GLU A 21 -1.57 -21.53 -15.28
N GLY A 22 -2.79 -22.03 -15.49
CA GLY A 22 -3.55 -22.73 -14.45
C GLY A 22 -4.06 -21.85 -13.30
N ALA A 23 -3.99 -20.52 -13.42
CA ALA A 23 -4.43 -19.58 -12.37
C ALA A 23 -5.88 -19.84 -11.90
N LEU A 24 -6.80 -20.12 -12.82
CA LEU A 24 -8.20 -20.44 -12.48
C LEU A 24 -8.29 -21.69 -11.60
N GLY A 25 -7.59 -22.76 -11.98
CA GLY A 25 -7.60 -24.02 -11.22
C GLY A 25 -7.03 -23.83 -9.80
N LEU A 26 -5.94 -23.09 -9.67
CA LEU A 26 -5.33 -22.77 -8.38
C LEU A 26 -6.24 -21.89 -7.51
N GLN A 27 -6.94 -20.92 -8.12
CA GLN A 27 -7.93 -20.11 -7.41
C GLN A 27 -9.10 -20.95 -6.90
N LEU A 28 -9.65 -21.83 -7.73
CA LEU A 28 -10.76 -22.73 -7.34
C LEU A 28 -10.34 -23.71 -6.23
N ALA A 29 -9.05 -24.09 -6.18
CA ALA A 29 -8.46 -24.87 -5.09
C ALA A 29 -8.18 -24.05 -3.82
N GLY A 30 -8.56 -22.76 -3.77
CA GLY A 30 -8.36 -21.89 -2.61
C GLY A 30 -6.92 -21.34 -2.46
N SER A 31 -6.08 -21.50 -3.48
CA SER A 31 -4.68 -21.07 -3.47
C SER A 31 -4.34 -20.17 -4.66
N PRO A 32 -4.96 -18.97 -4.76
CA PRO A 32 -4.70 -18.05 -5.85
C PRO A 32 -3.21 -17.69 -5.95
N VAL A 33 -2.73 -17.53 -7.19
CA VAL A 33 -1.32 -17.24 -7.46
C VAL A 33 -0.95 -15.87 -6.87
N LYS A 34 0.17 -15.80 -6.15
CA LYS A 34 0.72 -14.58 -5.57
C LYS A 34 1.97 -14.18 -6.34
N SER A 35 2.23 -12.87 -6.47
CA SER A 35 3.50 -12.38 -6.99
C SER A 35 4.66 -12.72 -6.03
N PRO A 36 5.93 -12.63 -6.48
CA PRO A 36 7.08 -12.98 -5.64
C PRO A 36 7.15 -12.26 -4.30
N LYS A 37 6.79 -10.96 -4.24
CA LYS A 37 6.72 -10.22 -2.96
C LYS A 37 5.31 -10.23 -2.35
N GLY A 38 4.35 -10.90 -2.98
CA GLY A 38 2.99 -11.06 -2.51
C GLY A 38 2.20 -9.76 -2.38
N ASN A 39 2.50 -8.73 -3.17
CA ASN A 39 1.66 -7.52 -3.25
C ASN A 39 0.61 -7.60 -4.37
N TRP A 40 0.67 -8.65 -5.20
CA TRP A 40 -0.32 -8.92 -6.24
C TRP A 40 -0.87 -10.34 -6.11
N LEU A 41 -2.16 -10.46 -6.43
CA LEU A 41 -2.89 -11.72 -6.55
C LEU A 41 -3.36 -11.85 -8.00
N CYS A 42 -3.10 -12.98 -8.63
CA CYS A 42 -3.69 -13.29 -9.92
C CYS A 42 -5.05 -13.92 -9.67
N LEU A 43 -6.10 -13.22 -10.10
CA LEU A 43 -7.48 -13.62 -9.88
C LEU A 43 -8.23 -13.69 -11.21
N CYS A 44 -9.01 -14.75 -11.38
CA CYS A 44 -10.01 -14.91 -12.42
C CYS A 44 -11.36 -14.45 -11.86
N ARG A 45 -12.05 -13.54 -12.55
CA ARG A 45 -13.41 -13.16 -12.18
C ARG A 45 -14.40 -13.57 -13.27
N TYR A 46 -15.54 -14.09 -12.84
CA TYR A 46 -16.59 -14.58 -13.72
C TYR A 46 -17.13 -13.50 -14.66
N ASP A 47 -17.33 -12.28 -14.15
CA ASP A 47 -17.78 -11.11 -14.91
C ASP A 47 -16.75 -10.62 -15.94
N GLU A 48 -15.51 -11.09 -15.85
CA GLU A 48 -14.41 -10.79 -16.78
C GLU A 48 -14.05 -12.00 -17.67
N GLY A 49 -14.92 -13.02 -17.73
CA GLY A 49 -14.74 -14.21 -18.55
C GLY A 49 -13.70 -15.19 -18.01
N ASP A 50 -13.48 -15.18 -16.69
CA ASP A 50 -12.48 -16.02 -15.99
C ASP A 50 -11.05 -15.85 -16.51
N ILE A 51 -10.76 -14.71 -17.14
CA ILE A 51 -9.43 -14.36 -17.62
C ILE A 51 -8.54 -14.03 -16.40
N PRO A 52 -7.37 -14.67 -16.25
CA PRO A 52 -6.44 -14.36 -15.15
C PRO A 52 -5.96 -12.91 -15.24
N ARG A 53 -6.16 -12.13 -14.17
CA ARG A 53 -5.67 -10.76 -14.08
C ARG A 53 -4.99 -10.51 -12.74
N TRP A 54 -3.86 -9.82 -12.78
CA TRP A 54 -3.21 -9.34 -11.57
C TRP A 54 -4.00 -8.21 -10.93
N ARG A 55 -4.17 -8.31 -9.62
CA ARG A 55 -4.81 -7.30 -8.78
C ARG A 55 -3.94 -7.08 -7.56
N SER A 56 -3.75 -5.82 -7.20
CA SER A 56 -3.07 -5.49 -5.95
C SER A 56 -3.80 -6.12 -4.77
N VAL A 57 -3.05 -6.51 -3.74
CA VAL A 57 -3.60 -6.84 -2.42
C VAL A 57 -4.38 -5.62 -1.90
N PRO A 58 -5.51 -5.81 -1.18
CA PRO A 58 -6.38 -4.72 -0.72
C PRO A 58 -5.78 -3.88 0.44
N PHE A 59 -4.64 -3.23 0.22
CA PHE A 59 -3.92 -2.47 1.25
C PHE A 59 -4.77 -1.41 1.96
N SER A 60 -5.67 -0.74 1.24
CA SER A 60 -6.48 0.36 1.74
C SER A 60 -7.79 -0.05 2.42
N THR A 61 -8.10 -1.36 2.44
CA THR A 61 -9.36 -1.87 3.03
C THR A 61 -9.14 -3.07 3.95
N ASP A 62 -8.05 -3.81 3.79
CA ASP A 62 -7.66 -4.91 4.68
C ASP A 62 -6.54 -4.46 5.64
N ILE A 63 -6.82 -4.48 6.95
CA ILE A 63 -5.85 -4.05 7.96
C ILE A 63 -4.59 -4.91 7.98
N SER A 64 -4.69 -6.21 7.68
CA SER A 64 -3.51 -7.09 7.64
C SER A 64 -2.57 -6.72 6.50
N ALA A 65 -3.11 -6.37 5.34
CA ALA A 65 -2.37 -5.83 4.22
C ALA A 65 -1.78 -4.44 4.53
N ALA A 66 -2.58 -3.52 5.08
CA ALA A 66 -2.13 -2.19 5.50
C ALA A 66 -0.97 -2.26 6.50
N TRP A 67 -0.99 -3.25 7.41
CA TRP A 67 0.06 -3.43 8.40
C TRP A 67 1.43 -3.67 7.78
N ARG A 68 1.49 -4.36 6.64
CA ARG A 68 2.75 -4.55 5.88
C ARG A 68 3.32 -3.21 5.37
N VAL A 69 2.42 -2.28 5.00
CA VAL A 69 2.79 -0.92 4.61
C VAL A 69 3.31 -0.13 5.83
N LEU A 70 2.64 -0.28 6.96
CA LEU A 70 3.05 0.33 8.23
C LEU A 70 4.43 -0.16 8.69
N GLU A 71 4.70 -1.46 8.57
CA GLU A 71 6.02 -2.04 8.86
C GLU A 71 7.12 -1.47 7.96
N LYS A 72 6.82 -1.27 6.68
CA LYS A 72 7.74 -0.62 5.76
C LYS A 72 8.00 0.84 6.17
N LEU A 73 6.94 1.61 6.44
CA LEU A 73 7.05 2.97 6.95
C LEU A 73 7.90 3.01 8.23
N LYS A 74 7.73 2.05 9.13
CA LYS A 74 8.46 2.00 10.40
C LYS A 74 9.95 1.75 10.18
N ARG A 75 10.31 0.97 9.16
CA ARG A 75 11.73 0.79 8.77
C ARG A 75 12.31 2.06 8.17
N ASP A 76 11.53 2.79 7.39
CA ASP A 76 11.99 3.99 6.68
C ASP A 76 12.07 5.23 7.60
N TRP A 77 11.17 5.32 8.59
CA TRP A 77 11.04 6.48 9.47
C TRP A 77 11.46 6.20 10.90
N GLY A 78 11.39 4.97 11.41
CA GLY A 78 11.75 4.65 12.80
C GLY A 78 10.57 4.79 13.77
N CYS A 79 9.95 5.97 13.85
CA CYS A 79 8.78 6.22 14.71
C CYS A 79 7.52 6.53 13.91
N ILE A 80 6.39 5.99 14.36
CA ILE A 80 5.06 6.22 13.80
C ILE A 80 4.08 6.31 14.96
N ASP A 81 3.28 7.38 15.01
CA ASP A 81 2.08 7.41 15.84
C ASP A 81 0.83 7.36 14.97
N LEU A 82 -0.16 6.59 15.45
CA LEU A 82 -1.48 6.47 14.87
C LEU A 82 -2.46 7.13 15.84
N ILE A 83 -3.08 8.22 15.41
CA ILE A 83 -3.92 9.06 16.27
C ILE A 83 -5.33 9.04 15.71
N TRP A 84 -6.31 8.68 16.54
CA TRP A 84 -7.72 8.84 16.21
C TRP A 84 -8.24 10.09 16.91
N ASP A 85 -8.66 11.08 16.13
CA ASP A 85 -9.21 12.33 16.63
C ASP A 85 -10.38 12.81 15.75
N ALA A 86 -11.41 13.36 16.39
CA ALA A 86 -12.58 13.95 15.73
C ALA A 86 -13.23 13.11 14.62
N GLY A 87 -13.18 11.77 14.71
CA GLY A 87 -13.76 10.87 13.70
C GLY A 87 -12.84 10.54 12.52
N ALA A 88 -11.54 10.84 12.62
CA ALA A 88 -10.55 10.56 11.59
C ALA A 88 -9.22 10.07 12.16
N TRP A 89 -8.52 9.25 11.37
CA TRP A 89 -7.15 8.85 11.60
C TRP A 89 -6.19 9.91 11.07
N ASP A 90 -5.27 10.32 11.93
CA ASP A 90 -4.05 11.03 11.57
C ASP A 90 -2.83 10.15 11.84
N ILE A 91 -1.79 10.34 11.03
CA ILE A 91 -0.54 9.57 11.11
C ILE A 91 0.61 10.55 11.16
N SER A 92 1.38 10.48 12.25
CA SER A 92 2.67 11.16 12.38
C SER A 92 3.80 10.18 12.11
N LEU A 93 4.84 10.66 11.42
CA LEU A 93 6.09 9.92 11.24
C LEU A 93 7.23 10.80 11.70
N GLU A 94 8.17 10.22 12.44
CA GLU A 94 9.36 10.92 12.90
C GLU A 94 10.60 10.06 12.70
N ASN A 95 11.57 10.62 11.98
CA ASN A 95 12.89 10.04 11.80
C ASN A 95 13.89 10.75 12.71
N TYR A 96 14.33 10.05 13.77
CA TYR A 96 15.21 10.59 14.79
C TYR A 96 16.60 10.96 14.26
N ASP A 97 17.12 10.20 13.29
CA ASP A 97 18.45 10.42 12.73
C ASP A 97 18.51 11.71 11.90
N SER A 98 17.43 12.02 11.19
CA SER A 98 17.32 13.20 10.33
C SER A 98 16.51 14.35 10.93
N HIS A 99 15.95 14.16 12.14
CA HIS A 99 14.97 15.06 12.77
C HIS A 99 13.77 15.43 11.86
N ARG A 100 13.49 14.60 10.85
CA ARG A 100 12.39 14.83 9.91
C ARG A 100 11.07 14.41 10.54
N LYS A 101 10.05 15.26 10.43
CA LYS A 101 8.68 14.97 10.86
C LYS A 101 7.72 15.09 9.69
N PHE A 102 6.72 14.22 9.67
CA PHE A 102 5.61 14.23 8.70
C PHE A 102 4.30 14.06 9.46
N TYR A 103 3.26 14.76 9.02
CA TYR A 103 1.91 14.67 9.58
C TYR A 103 0.90 14.55 8.44
N LEU A 104 0.19 13.43 8.39
CA LEU A 104 -0.70 13.11 7.28
C LEU A 104 -1.80 14.17 7.09
N GLY A 105 -2.52 14.54 8.16
CA GLY A 105 -3.62 15.50 8.09
C GLY A 105 -3.16 16.87 7.55
N LYS A 106 -1.97 17.33 7.98
CA LYS A 106 -1.38 18.59 7.51
C LYS A 106 -0.96 18.53 6.04
N GLU A 107 -0.33 17.44 5.63
CA GLU A 107 0.27 17.30 4.30
C GLU A 107 -0.75 16.94 3.22
N SER A 108 -1.82 16.22 3.60
CA SER A 108 -2.89 15.82 2.68
C SER A 108 -4.02 16.84 2.59
N GLY A 109 -4.25 17.64 3.64
CA GLY A 109 -5.43 18.50 3.75
C GLY A 109 -6.76 17.73 3.80
N ALA A 110 -6.72 16.43 4.10
CA ALA A 110 -7.88 15.54 4.11
C ALA A 110 -7.95 14.74 5.42
N THR A 111 -9.16 14.28 5.74
CA THR A 111 -9.45 13.39 6.87
C THR A 111 -9.69 11.97 6.36
N TYR A 112 -9.33 10.97 7.17
CA TYR A 112 -9.45 9.56 6.80
C TYR A 112 -10.20 8.78 7.86
N GLU A 113 -11.38 8.26 7.54
CA GLU A 113 -12.21 7.51 8.50
C GLU A 113 -11.65 6.11 8.77
N GLU A 114 -11.00 5.50 7.77
CA GLU A 114 -10.49 4.14 7.83
C GLU A 114 -8.97 4.11 7.99
N LEU A 115 -8.47 3.39 9.01
CA LEU A 115 -7.04 3.28 9.30
C LEU A 115 -6.24 2.68 8.12
N PRO A 116 -6.68 1.61 7.44
CA PRO A 116 -5.96 1.06 6.29
C PRO A 116 -5.75 2.09 5.17
N GLU A 117 -6.77 2.91 4.88
CA GLU A 117 -6.63 3.99 3.91
C GLU A 117 -5.63 5.05 4.38
N ALA A 118 -5.74 5.51 5.64
CA ALA A 118 -4.83 6.51 6.21
C ALA A 118 -3.35 6.07 6.09
N ILE A 119 -3.06 4.81 6.43
CA ILE A 119 -1.71 4.22 6.32
C ILE A 119 -1.21 4.28 4.88
N CYS A 120 -2.03 3.84 3.92
CA CYS A 120 -1.69 3.84 2.51
C CYS A 120 -1.40 5.25 1.97
N ARG A 121 -2.20 6.23 2.40
CA ARG A 121 -2.07 7.64 1.99
C ARG A 121 -0.79 8.26 2.55
N ALA A 122 -0.51 8.07 3.84
CA ALA A 122 0.74 8.51 4.46
C ALA A 122 1.96 7.92 3.73
N ALA A 123 1.91 6.62 3.42
CA ALA A 123 3.00 5.95 2.72
C ALA A 123 3.26 6.50 1.31
N LEU A 124 2.21 6.75 0.54
CA LEU A 124 2.36 7.31 -0.81
C LEU A 124 2.85 8.76 -0.80
N ILE A 125 2.30 9.61 0.06
CA ILE A 125 2.69 11.03 0.12
C ILE A 125 4.17 11.13 0.50
N THR A 126 4.59 10.42 1.54
CA THR A 126 5.98 10.42 2.01
C THR A 126 6.94 9.85 0.97
N ARG A 127 6.55 8.77 0.29
CA ARG A 127 7.36 8.19 -0.80
C ARG A 127 7.58 9.19 -1.93
N ARG A 128 6.52 9.89 -2.37
CA ARG A 128 6.58 10.86 -3.46
C ARG A 128 7.35 12.13 -3.07
N ALA A 129 7.20 12.60 -1.83
CA ALA A 129 8.01 13.70 -1.31
C ALA A 129 9.51 13.37 -1.37
N LYS A 130 9.89 12.15 -0.94
CA LYS A 130 11.28 11.66 -1.02
C LYS A 130 11.80 11.56 -2.45
N ILE A 131 10.98 11.15 -3.43
CA ILE A 131 11.40 11.11 -4.84
C ILE A 131 11.69 12.52 -5.36
N LYS A 132 10.79 13.48 -5.10
CA LYS A 132 10.99 14.88 -5.52
C LYS A 132 12.26 15.51 -4.95
N GLU A 133 12.58 15.20 -3.70
CA GLU A 133 13.83 15.66 -3.05
C GLU A 133 15.08 15.11 -3.75
N LEU A 134 15.04 13.85 -4.21
CA LEU A 134 16.16 13.21 -4.91
C LEU A 134 16.32 13.70 -6.35
N GLU A 135 15.24 14.15 -7.00
CA GLU A 135 15.27 14.67 -8.37
C GLU A 135 15.60 16.17 -8.44
N GLY A 136 15.40 16.91 -7.35
CA GLY A 136 15.58 18.36 -7.26
C GLY A 136 16.91 18.82 -6.65
N GLY A 137 17.80 17.90 -6.26
CA GLY A 137 19.13 18.18 -5.70
C GLY A 137 20.25 17.75 -6.63
#